data_AF-A0A2N2HEX7-F1
#
_entry.id   AF-A0A2N2HEX7-F1
#
_cell.length_a   1.000
_cell.length_b   1.000
_cell.length_c   1.000
_cell.angle_alpha   90.00
_cell.angle_beta   90.00
_cell.angle_gamma   90.00
#
_symmetry.space_group_name_H-M   'P 1'
#
loop_
_entity.id
_entity.type
_entity.pdbx_description
1 polymer ?
#
loop_
_entity_poly.entity_id
_entity_poly.type
_entity_poly.pdbx_seq_one_letter_code
_entity_poly.pdbx_strand_id
1 'polypeptide(L)' 'MRREPGQLFFLTTQGCKVNQYESQAIRETLVADGLMETHDPSLADLVLINS' A
#
# COMPACT_ATOMS: atom_id res chain seq x y z
N MET A 1 -14.99 -3.45 1.70
CA MET A 1 -14.53 -2.05 1.55
C MET A 1 -14.42 -1.75 0.07
N ARG A 2 -15.09 -0.72 -0.42
CA ARG A 2 -14.91 -0.25 -1.79
C ARG A 2 -13.76 0.77 -1.74
N ARG A 3 -12.75 0.59 -2.58
CA ARG A 3 -11.64 1.54 -2.70
C ARG A 3 -12.12 2.74 -3.50
N GLU A 4 -11.80 3.93 -3.02
CA GLU A 4 -12.19 5.20 -3.65
C GLU A 4 -10.93 5.94 -4.12
N PRO A 5 -10.95 6.56 -5.32
CA PRO A 5 -9.85 7.40 -5.78
C PRO A 5 -9.56 8.52 -4.77
N GLY A 6 -8.27 8.74 -4.46
CA GLY A 6 -7.82 9.75 -3.50
C GLY A 6 -7.64 9.26 -2.07
N GLN A 7 -7.97 8.01 -1.74
CA GLN A 7 -7.64 7.43 -0.43
C GLN A 7 -6.13 7.30 -0.22
N LEU A 8 -5.69 7.52 1.01
CA LEU A 8 -4.30 7.36 1.42
C LEU A 8 -4.04 5.92 1.87
N PHE A 9 -2.95 5.33 1.38
CA PHE A 9 -2.49 4.03 1.87
C PHE A 9 -1.06 4.10 2.38
N PHE A 10 -0.77 3.37 3.46
CA PHE A 10 0.57 3.13 3.96
C PHE A 10 0.93 1.67 3.71
N LEU A 11 2.10 1.41 3.11
CA LEU A 11 2.58 0.07 2.86
C LEU A 11 3.96 -0.12 3.51
N THR A 12 4.08 -1.16 4.33
CA THR A 12 5.36 -1.59 4.88
C THR A 12 5.60 -3.06 4.62
N THR A 13 6.85 -3.38 4.29
CA THR A 13 7.31 -4.72 3.95
C THR A 13 8.29 -5.19 5.02
N GLN A 14 7.98 -6.32 5.62
CA GLN A 14 8.82 -7.07 6.52
C GLN A 14 9.24 -8.37 5.81
N GLY A 15 10.42 -8.88 6.15
CA GLY A 15 10.87 -10.19 5.66
C GLY A 15 11.68 -10.16 4.36
N CYS A 16 11.46 -11.19 3.53
CA CYS A 16 12.39 -11.63 2.49
C CYS A 16 12.22 -10.90 1.15
N LYS A 17 13.07 -11.25 0.16
CA LYS A 17 13.02 -10.72 -1.21
C LYS A 17 11.66 -10.92 -1.90
N VAL A 18 10.95 -12.02 -1.59
CA VAL A 18 9.62 -12.31 -2.16
C VAL A 18 8.61 -11.23 -1.76
N ASN A 19 8.54 -10.91 -0.47
CA ASN A 19 7.62 -9.90 0.06
C ASN A 19 7.88 -8.52 -0.54
N GLN A 20 9.13 -8.22 -0.93
CA GLN A 20 9.47 -6.97 -1.62
C GLN A 20 8.85 -6.91 -3.02
N TYR A 21 8.93 -7.99 -3.80
CA TYR A 21 8.30 -8.04 -5.13
C TYR A 21 6.77 -7.98 -5.04
N GLU A 22 6.18 -8.71 -4.10
CA GLU A 22 4.73 -8.69 -3.90
C GLU A 22 4.24 -7.31 -3.42
N SER A 23 4.97 -6.70 -2.49
CA SER A 23 4.66 -5.35 -2.01
C SER A 23 4.75 -4.30 -3.13
N GLN A 24 5.71 -4.44 -4.04
CA GLN A 24 5.83 -3.58 -5.22
C GLN A 24 4.61 -3.74 -6.14
N ALA A 25 4.21 -4.98 -6.45
CA ALA A 25 3.04 -5.23 -7.30
C ALA A 25 1.73 -4.71 -6.65
N ILE A 26 1.59 -4.84 -5.34
CA ILE A 26 0.47 -4.29 -4.58
C ILE A 26 0.46 -2.76 -4.67
N ARG A 27 1.60 -2.11 -4.44
CA ARG A 27 1.75 -0.65 -4.55
C ARG A 27 1.32 -0.15 -5.93
N GLU A 28 1.82 -0.77 -7.00
CA GLU A 28 1.50 -0.40 -8.38
C GLU A 28 0.00 -0.53 -8.68
N THR A 29 -0.63 -1.59 -8.18
CA THR A 29 -2.08 -1.81 -8.34
C THR A 29 -2.89 -0.73 -7.61
N LEU A 30 -2.53 -0.40 -6.37
CA LEU A 30 -3.24 0.63 -5.59
C LEU A 30 -3.12 2.02 -6.22
N VAL A 31 -1.93 2.35 -6.74
CA VAL A 31 -1.71 3.61 -7.47
C VAL A 31 -2.53 3.63 -8.77
N ALA A 32 -2.60 2.52 -9.51
CA ALA A 32 -3.42 2.40 -10.72
C ALA A 32 -4.92 2.52 -10.43
N ASP A 33 -5.37 2.05 -9.25
CA ASP A 33 -6.74 2.22 -8.74
C ASP A 33 -7.04 3.67 -8.28
N GLY A 34 -6.03 4.56 -8.28
CA GLY A 34 -6.18 5.98 -7.94
C GLY A 34 -5.93 6.31 -6.46
N LEU A 35 -5.35 5.40 -5.68
CA LEU A 35 -4.95 5.67 -4.30
C LEU A 35 -3.56 6.34 -4.25
N MET A 36 -3.30 7.02 -3.15
CA MET A 36 -2.06 7.76 -2.93
C MET A 36 -1.27 7.15 -1.77
N GLU A 37 0.01 6.90 -1.98
CA GLU A 37 0.88 6.39 -0.92
C GLU A 37 1.25 7.50 0.07
N THR A 38 1.17 7.19 1.36
CA THR A 38 1.69 8.03 2.45
C THR A 38 2.82 7.33 3.18
N HIS A 39 3.76 8.11 3.71
CA HIS A 39 4.83 7.64 4.60
C HIS A 39 4.47 7.74 6.08
N ASP A 40 3.34 8.38 6.40
CA ASP A 40 2.80 8.47 7.75
C ASP A 40 1.60 7.53 7.87
N PRO A 41 1.71 6.41 8.62
CA PRO A 41 0.60 5.47 8.80
C PRO A 41 -0.59 6.07 9.56
N SER A 42 -0.41 7.18 10.30
CA SER A 42 -1.52 7.85 10.99
C SER A 42 -2.45 8.60 10.04
N LEU A 43 -1.98 8.92 8.84
CA LEU A 43 -2.76 9.58 7.79
C LEU A 43 -3.42 8.58 6.82
N ALA A 44 -3.11 7.29 6.92
CA ALA A 44 -3.57 6.29 5.98
C ALA A 44 -5.01 5.83 6.27
N ASP A 45 -5.84 5.79 5.23
CA ASP A 45 -7.14 5.11 5.25
C ASP A 45 -6.96 3.59 5.20
N LEU A 46 -5.86 3.12 4.59
CA LEU A 46 -5.50 1.72 4.46
C LEU A 46 -4.04 1.48 4.89
N VAL A 47 -3.83 0.62 5.88
CA VAL A 47 -2.49 0.18 6.29
C VAL A 47 -2.27 -1.25 5.82
N LEU A 48 -1.22 -1.47 5.04
CA LEU A 48 -0.84 -2.77 4.50
C LEU A 48 0.54 -3.18 5.03
N ILE A 49 0.59 -4.32 5.70
CA ILE A 49 1.81 -4.90 6.26
C ILE A 49 1.99 -6.25 5.58
N ASN A 50 3.05 -6.40 4.79
CA ASN A 50 3.43 -7.68 4.20
C ASN A 50 4.62 -8.25 4.97
N SER A 51 4.60 -9.51 5.39
CA SER A 51 5.61 -10.11 6.32
C SER A 51 6.05 -11.50 5.94
#